data_AF-A0A2H6F4X5-F1
#
_entry.id   AF-A0A2H6F4X5-F1
#
_cell.length_a   1.000
_cell.length_b   1.000
_cell.length_c   1.000
_cell.angle_alpha   90.00
_cell.angle_beta   90.00
_cell.angle_gamma   90.00
#
_symmetry.space_group_name_H-M   'P 1'
#
loop_
_entity.id
_entity.type
_entity.pdbx_description
1 polymer ?
#
loop_
_entity_poly.entity_id
_entity_poly.type
_entity_poly.pdbx_seq_one_letter_code
_entity_poly.pdbx_strand_id
1 'polypeptide(L)'
;MKTKIICVVLSVFFLYSCTKKEFRNNGSIFPAVKLSRDFTLVDTCNREDPLFLEIMQKDLQGKKTPLELMQYYTDILNKSASHGVIDDKLDRLFLCGKTPQDLDGFYHGITMSLKTGTDIYSILEETRRNLGIGKEVDILQSLYGSILSDTSPWAGKDFKKMGQEKPMKFTAGFDMGDDPMYLGINSFRKDRKGVVNNLSNYVLSAVIDMERAPGTEDDRQRSWIDARGGLFLAQKGMSVDTGHPEKEVMALNYRWKNLGNKLPNKLLIDEIVEISKGLYLGKLYYATSVKYLFKDYDPGVSRKDYKYRNFGYFLLMDDTWLNEKNRLFPELAYNIGEDLSGKFTTFRFMDSPECRGIREDMGDGMTILHYLQGIYDGIQKGPGYKERYFDRLLDVFKCGERPDGINGFLHGGVVSFNNGGFLKKFNRTLLNDIYPAVRPFSPWTGKTFTLSSVEGIRKYIGESAGYYEGKNPVIIGTNTYSKDLDLSLPATAFIEHLDKTGMVVEYPDEREKSEGIYVKSFYFIATNAKSINPDNGGKEVLQFNYRWPEFHTITPDHLCIDELVRIADGLYIGQLLYSTRPEIGYDPAKDPAVYAYENFGYFMLMDDDWYAIRELIGFDTDQ
;
A
#
# COMPACT_ATOMS: atom_id res chain seq x y z
N MET A 1 -13.50 50.29 -33.65
CA MET A 1 -14.00 49.26 -32.70
C MET A 1 -12.93 48.33 -32.12
N LYS A 2 -11.63 48.53 -32.39
CA LYS A 2 -10.52 47.75 -31.77
C LYS A 2 -9.79 48.46 -30.62
N THR A 3 -10.06 49.75 -30.39
CA THR A 3 -9.38 50.56 -29.36
C THR A 3 -10.13 50.66 -28.03
N LYS A 4 -11.40 50.22 -27.96
CA LYS A 4 -12.19 50.22 -26.71
C LYS A 4 -12.09 48.92 -25.89
N ILE A 5 -11.57 47.83 -26.48
CA ILE A 5 -11.40 46.54 -25.78
C ILE A 5 -10.05 46.51 -25.02
N ILE A 6 -9.02 47.18 -25.53
CA ILE A 6 -7.70 47.24 -24.89
C ILE A 6 -7.73 48.07 -23.59
N CYS A 7 -8.54 49.14 -23.52
CA CYS A 7 -8.71 49.89 -22.28
C CYS A 7 -9.44 49.09 -21.19
N VAL A 8 -10.40 48.23 -21.54
CA VAL A 8 -11.12 47.40 -20.55
C VAL A 8 -10.23 46.27 -20.03
N VAL A 9 -9.38 45.68 -20.87
CA VAL A 9 -8.44 44.63 -20.44
C VAL A 9 -7.31 45.20 -19.57
N LEU A 10 -6.81 46.41 -19.85
CA LEU A 10 -5.79 47.06 -19.01
C LEU A 10 -6.35 47.59 -17.67
N SER A 11 -7.63 47.98 -17.60
CA SER A 11 -8.27 48.33 -16.32
C SER A 11 -8.48 47.12 -15.41
N VAL A 12 -8.69 45.93 -15.96
CA VAL A 12 -8.79 44.68 -15.18
C VAL A 12 -7.42 44.24 -14.64
N PHE A 13 -6.33 44.46 -15.38
CA PHE A 13 -4.97 44.20 -14.89
C PHE A 13 -4.47 45.20 -13.84
N PHE A 14 -4.91 46.47 -13.89
CA PHE A 14 -4.57 47.47 -12.88
C PHE A 14 -5.41 47.35 -11.58
N LEU A 15 -6.63 46.81 -11.65
CA LEU A 15 -7.44 46.53 -10.46
C LEU A 15 -7.05 45.23 -9.73
N TYR A 16 -6.26 44.35 -10.34
CA TYR A 16 -5.71 43.16 -9.69
C TYR A 16 -4.37 43.40 -8.98
N SER A 17 -3.70 44.53 -9.23
CA SER A 17 -2.38 44.86 -8.64
C SER A 17 -2.44 45.83 -7.45
N CYS A 18 -3.63 46.26 -7.01
CA CYS A 18 -3.81 47.13 -5.85
C CYS A 18 -4.95 46.64 -4.94
N THR A 19 -4.80 45.43 -4.39
CA THR A 19 -5.34 45.11 -3.07
C THR A 19 -4.20 44.60 -2.19
N LYS A 20 -3.36 45.54 -1.73
CA LYS A 20 -2.71 45.40 -0.42
C LYS A 20 -3.84 45.30 0.59
N LYS A 21 -4.27 44.08 0.87
CA LYS A 21 -5.08 43.80 2.04
C LYS A 21 -4.12 43.91 3.21
N GLU A 22 -4.16 45.04 3.92
CA GLU A 22 -3.68 45.08 5.29
C GLU A 22 -4.32 43.92 6.03
N PHE A 23 -3.53 42.90 6.35
CA PHE A 23 -3.94 41.89 7.30
C PHE A 23 -4.03 42.57 8.65
N ARG A 24 -5.23 43.08 8.95
CA ARG A 24 -5.67 43.19 10.32
C ARG A 24 -5.55 41.81 10.95
N ASN A 25 -4.72 41.77 11.98
CA ASN A 25 -4.47 40.65 12.86
C ASN A 25 -5.79 40.29 13.58
N ASN A 26 -6.68 39.57 12.89
CA ASN A 26 -7.77 38.86 13.53
C ASN A 26 -7.25 37.46 13.80
N GLY A 27 -7.06 37.14 15.08
CA GLY A 27 -6.72 35.80 15.55
C GLY A 27 -7.82 34.80 15.21
N SER A 28 -7.91 34.40 13.94
CA SER A 28 -8.70 33.26 13.52
C SER A 28 -7.89 32.02 13.87
N ILE A 29 -8.34 31.35 14.94
CA ILE A 29 -7.92 30.01 15.30
C ILE A 29 -8.29 29.13 14.11
N PHE A 30 -7.30 28.75 13.30
CA PHE A 30 -7.48 27.73 12.27
C PHE A 30 -7.92 26.43 12.97
N PRO A 31 -8.93 25.71 12.45
CA PRO A 31 -9.34 24.45 13.04
C PRO A 31 -8.13 23.50 13.05
N ALA A 32 -7.87 22.89 14.20
CA ALA A 32 -6.75 21.96 14.36
C ALA A 32 -6.87 20.83 13.33
N VAL A 33 -5.83 20.62 12.52
CA VAL A 33 -5.76 19.50 11.59
C VAL A 33 -5.76 18.22 12.41
N LYS A 34 -6.80 17.39 12.28
CA LYS A 34 -6.89 16.09 12.95
C LYS A 34 -6.18 15.05 12.09
N LEU A 35 -5.00 14.63 12.53
CA LEU A 35 -4.24 13.58 11.86
C LEU A 35 -4.77 12.20 12.27
N SER A 36 -4.67 11.23 11.37
CA SER A 36 -4.94 9.81 11.65
C SER A 36 -3.75 9.15 12.36
N ARG A 37 -2.55 9.71 12.19
CA ARG A 37 -1.32 9.37 12.92
C ARG A 37 -0.61 10.66 13.30
N ASP A 38 -0.36 10.85 14.59
CA ASP A 38 0.22 12.10 15.10
C ASP A 38 1.75 12.17 14.97
N PHE A 39 2.29 13.38 14.95
CA PHE A 39 3.72 13.60 15.11
C PHE A 39 4.18 13.19 16.52
N THR A 40 5.36 12.58 16.59
CA THR A 40 6.02 12.20 17.83
C THR A 40 7.18 13.16 18.08
N LEU A 41 6.89 14.33 18.68
CA LEU A 41 7.88 15.40 18.87
C LEU A 41 8.47 15.40 20.29
N VAL A 42 9.72 15.83 20.44
CA VAL A 42 10.34 16.08 21.75
C VAL A 42 9.67 17.26 22.46
N ASP A 43 9.67 17.23 23.79
CA ASP A 43 9.06 18.29 24.61
C ASP A 43 9.79 19.63 24.45
N THR A 44 11.07 19.60 24.09
CA THR A 44 11.92 20.77 23.83
C THR A 44 11.73 21.37 22.44
N CYS A 45 10.85 20.81 21.60
CA CYS A 45 10.56 21.33 20.27
C CYS A 45 9.93 22.73 20.38
N ASN A 46 10.55 23.73 19.74
CA ASN A 46 9.99 25.08 19.70
C ASN A 46 8.78 25.13 18.75
N ARG A 47 7.58 24.97 19.33
CA ARG A 47 6.31 24.99 18.58
C ARG A 47 5.87 26.39 18.15
N GLU A 48 6.52 27.42 18.65
CA GLU A 48 6.27 28.82 18.26
C GLU A 48 7.16 29.27 17.10
N ASP A 49 8.07 28.40 16.64
CA ASP A 49 8.92 28.70 15.52
C ASP A 49 8.09 28.95 14.24
N PRO A 50 8.35 30.05 13.49
CA PRO A 50 7.57 30.40 12.31
C PRO A 50 7.53 29.30 11.24
N LEU A 51 8.63 28.58 11.02
CA LEU A 51 8.65 27.48 10.06
C LEU A 51 7.82 26.31 10.58
N PHE A 52 7.95 25.97 11.87
CA PHE A 52 7.13 24.92 12.47
C PHE A 52 5.63 25.23 12.37
N LEU A 53 5.23 26.48 12.66
CA LEU A 53 3.84 26.93 12.50
C LEU A 53 3.38 26.85 11.05
N GLU A 54 4.22 27.23 10.08
CA GLU A 54 3.89 27.09 8.67
C GLU A 54 3.66 25.62 8.29
N ILE A 55 4.53 24.71 8.73
CA ILE A 55 4.37 23.27 8.48
C ILE A 55 3.01 22.80 9.01
N MET A 56 2.70 23.14 10.27
CA MET A 56 1.53 22.63 10.97
C MET A 56 0.21 23.24 10.46
N GLN A 57 0.20 24.53 10.11
CA GLN A 57 -1.03 25.25 9.77
C GLN A 57 -1.32 25.28 8.28
N LYS A 58 -0.28 25.23 7.44
CA LYS A 58 -0.40 25.42 6.00
C LYS A 58 0.00 24.17 5.24
N ASP A 59 1.18 23.61 5.49
CA ASP A 59 1.65 22.49 4.67
C ASP A 59 0.88 21.19 4.97
N LEU A 60 0.45 20.99 6.22
CA LEU A 60 -0.44 19.87 6.61
C LEU A 60 -1.91 20.05 6.20
N GLN A 61 -2.30 21.23 5.70
CA GLN A 61 -3.68 21.45 5.33
C GLN A 61 -4.10 20.48 4.22
N GLY A 62 -5.18 19.72 4.46
CA GLY A 62 -5.68 18.69 3.54
C GLY A 62 -4.95 17.36 3.59
N LYS A 63 -3.98 17.18 4.50
CA LYS A 63 -3.24 15.92 4.71
C LYS A 63 -3.70 15.22 5.97
N LYS A 64 -3.71 13.89 5.96
CA LYS A 64 -4.15 13.02 7.06
C LYS A 64 -3.00 12.43 7.86
N THR A 65 -1.77 12.45 7.34
CA THR A 65 -0.59 11.87 8.00
C THR A 65 0.69 12.69 7.76
N PRO A 66 1.71 12.49 8.61
CA PRO A 66 3.07 12.98 8.36
C PRO A 66 3.69 12.45 7.06
N LEU A 67 3.35 11.23 6.62
CA LEU A 67 3.92 10.66 5.40
C LEU A 67 3.41 11.37 4.13
N GLU A 68 2.14 11.79 4.11
CA GLU A 68 1.59 12.65 3.04
C GLU A 68 2.30 14.01 2.99
N LEU A 69 2.73 14.55 4.13
CA LEU A 69 3.56 15.76 4.16
C LEU A 69 4.92 15.52 3.52
N MET A 70 5.54 14.38 3.85
CA MET A 70 6.84 14.03 3.28
C MET A 70 6.76 13.76 1.78
N GLN A 71 5.68 13.15 1.28
CA GLN A 71 5.42 13.01 -0.16
C GLN A 71 5.33 14.39 -0.82
N TYR A 72 4.54 15.30 -0.27
CA TYR A 72 4.43 16.68 -0.78
C TYR A 72 5.78 17.40 -0.85
N TYR A 73 6.63 17.23 0.16
CA TYR A 73 7.99 17.78 0.14
C TYR A 73 8.88 17.12 -0.89
N THR A 74 8.81 15.79 -1.02
CA THR A 74 9.57 15.04 -2.04
C THR A 74 9.18 15.49 -3.45
N ASP A 75 7.90 15.69 -3.73
CA ASP A 75 7.40 16.19 -5.01
C ASP A 75 7.94 17.57 -5.37
N ILE A 76 8.05 18.46 -4.38
CA ILE A 76 8.63 19.79 -4.58
C ILE A 76 10.12 19.66 -4.85
N LEU A 77 10.84 18.91 -4.00
CA LEU A 77 12.28 18.69 -4.12
C LEU A 77 12.66 18.04 -5.46
N ASN A 78 11.79 17.22 -6.04
CA ASN A 78 12.01 16.62 -7.36
C ASN A 78 11.75 17.58 -8.53
N LYS A 79 10.97 18.66 -8.34
CA LYS A 79 10.55 19.59 -9.41
C LYS A 79 11.30 20.92 -9.43
N SER A 80 11.76 21.40 -8.27
CA SER A 80 12.34 22.74 -8.14
C SER A 80 13.86 22.76 -8.29
N ALA A 81 14.41 23.77 -8.96
CA ALA A 81 15.86 24.02 -9.02
C ALA A 81 16.46 24.63 -7.74
N SER A 82 15.63 25.03 -6.76
CA SER A 82 16.06 25.63 -5.48
C SER A 82 15.23 25.06 -4.33
N HIS A 83 15.92 24.52 -3.32
CA HIS A 83 15.39 23.66 -2.25
C HIS A 83 15.19 24.36 -0.90
N GLY A 84 15.62 25.63 -0.80
CA GLY A 84 15.89 26.30 0.49
C GLY A 84 14.79 26.17 1.54
N VAL A 85 13.55 26.55 1.21
CA VAL A 85 12.47 26.57 2.20
C VAL A 85 12.04 25.17 2.66
N ILE A 86 12.11 24.16 1.78
CA ILE A 86 11.75 22.78 2.17
C ILE A 86 12.85 22.16 3.02
N ASP A 87 14.10 22.44 2.72
CA ASP A 87 15.24 21.98 3.51
C ASP A 87 15.19 22.52 4.95
N ASP A 88 14.90 23.82 5.10
CA ASP A 88 14.77 24.44 6.43
C ASP A 88 13.59 23.84 7.21
N LYS A 89 12.51 23.46 6.52
CA LYS A 89 11.34 22.78 7.11
C LYS A 89 11.67 21.34 7.56
N LEU A 90 12.43 20.59 6.74
CA LEU A 90 12.92 19.26 7.09
C LEU A 90 13.91 19.32 8.26
N ASP A 91 14.81 20.31 8.28
CA ASP A 91 15.70 20.59 9.41
C ASP A 91 14.89 20.86 10.68
N ARG A 92 13.85 21.68 10.59
CA ARG A 92 12.98 21.98 11.74
C ARG A 92 12.27 20.72 12.26
N LEU A 93 11.72 19.87 11.38
CA LEU A 93 11.12 18.60 11.78
C LEU A 93 12.13 17.63 12.39
N PHE A 94 13.35 17.58 11.84
CA PHE A 94 14.43 16.75 12.37
C PHE A 94 14.81 17.16 13.80
N LEU A 95 14.95 18.45 14.06
CA LEU A 95 15.25 18.95 15.40
C LEU A 95 14.14 18.61 16.41
N CYS A 96 12.89 18.61 15.95
CA CYS A 96 11.73 18.27 16.77
C CYS A 96 11.47 16.76 16.93
N GLY A 97 12.01 15.89 16.08
CA GLY A 97 11.81 14.43 16.17
C GLY A 97 12.46 13.80 17.40
N LYS A 98 11.97 12.66 17.89
CA LYS A 98 12.55 11.94 19.03
C LYS A 98 13.70 11.02 18.61
N THR A 99 14.67 10.80 19.49
CA THR A 99 15.67 9.76 19.28
C THR A 99 14.99 8.38 19.34
N PRO A 100 15.16 7.52 18.31
CA PRO A 100 14.62 6.16 18.33
C PRO A 100 15.10 5.37 19.55
N GLN A 101 14.20 4.64 20.20
CA GLN A 101 14.52 3.91 21.42
C GLN A 101 15.03 2.48 21.16
N ASP A 102 14.42 1.80 20.19
CA ASP A 102 14.78 0.45 19.76
C ASP A 102 14.66 0.38 18.23
N LEU A 103 15.54 -0.39 17.60
CA LEU A 103 15.54 -0.62 16.16
C LEU A 103 15.88 -2.08 15.92
N ASP A 104 14.94 -2.84 15.34
CA ASP A 104 15.20 -4.23 14.99
C ASP A 104 14.40 -4.61 13.74
N GLY A 105 15.04 -5.36 12.85
CA GLY A 105 14.45 -5.73 11.57
C GLY A 105 14.66 -4.68 10.47
N PHE A 106 13.78 -4.74 9.47
CA PHE A 106 13.90 -3.95 8.24
C PHE A 106 13.03 -2.71 8.28
N TYR A 107 13.56 -1.61 7.78
CA TYR A 107 12.84 -0.35 7.61
C TYR A 107 12.92 0.09 6.15
N HIS A 108 11.75 0.34 5.56
CA HIS A 108 11.57 0.75 4.17
C HIS A 108 12.11 2.17 3.97
N GLY A 109 12.93 2.34 2.92
CA GLY A 109 13.61 3.58 2.60
C GLY A 109 12.94 4.39 1.50
N ILE A 110 12.90 5.71 1.67
CA ILE A 110 12.63 6.67 0.60
C ILE A 110 13.71 7.74 0.61
N THR A 111 14.42 7.91 -0.50
CA THR A 111 15.33 9.06 -0.66
C THR A 111 14.51 10.29 -1.02
N MET A 112 14.55 11.33 -0.19
CA MET A 112 13.79 12.57 -0.44
C MET A 112 14.61 13.57 -1.24
N SER A 113 15.89 13.72 -0.93
CA SER A 113 16.81 14.58 -1.69
C SER A 113 18.27 14.20 -1.47
N LEU A 114 19.08 14.43 -2.50
CA LEU A 114 20.54 14.40 -2.44
C LEU A 114 21.08 15.75 -2.93
N LYS A 115 22.15 16.23 -2.29
CA LYS A 115 22.77 17.52 -2.52
C LYS A 115 24.27 17.36 -2.76
N THR A 116 24.82 18.18 -3.63
CA THR A 116 26.25 18.41 -3.72
C THR A 116 26.60 19.43 -2.64
N GLY A 117 27.10 18.99 -1.48
CA GLY A 117 27.48 19.90 -0.39
C GLY A 117 28.23 21.12 -0.94
N THR A 118 27.70 22.33 -0.69
CA THR A 118 28.00 23.56 -1.45
C THR A 118 29.49 23.96 -1.49
N ASP A 119 30.32 23.39 -0.61
CA ASP A 119 31.76 23.64 -0.56
C ASP A 119 32.59 22.73 -1.49
N ILE A 120 32.08 21.60 -1.98
CA ILE A 120 32.77 20.81 -3.05
C ILE A 120 32.91 21.65 -4.33
N TYR A 121 31.99 22.59 -4.55
CA TYR A 121 32.08 23.55 -5.65
C TYR A 121 33.31 24.46 -5.59
N SER A 122 33.88 24.68 -4.40
CA SER A 122 35.16 25.39 -4.29
C SER A 122 36.34 24.54 -4.79
N ILE A 123 36.22 23.21 -4.73
CA ILE A 123 37.23 22.25 -5.20
C ILE A 123 37.09 21.96 -6.70
N LEU A 124 35.86 22.00 -7.24
CA LEU A 124 35.54 21.71 -8.64
C LEU A 124 35.28 22.97 -9.50
N GLU A 125 35.60 24.17 -8.99
CA GLU A 125 35.35 25.46 -9.65
C GLU A 125 35.97 25.54 -11.06
N GLU A 126 37.14 24.93 -11.25
CA GLU A 126 37.88 24.92 -12.51
C GLU A 126 37.20 24.04 -13.57
N THR A 127 36.73 22.85 -13.19
CA THR A 127 35.94 21.95 -14.06
C THR A 127 34.60 22.57 -14.44
N ARG A 128 33.99 23.29 -13.50
CA ARG A 128 32.69 23.97 -13.67
C ARG A 128 32.74 25.11 -14.68
N ARG A 129 33.80 25.92 -14.68
CA ARG A 129 34.02 26.98 -15.69
C ARG A 129 34.20 26.40 -17.10
N ASN A 130 34.89 25.27 -17.21
CA ASN A 130 35.14 24.61 -18.50
C ASN A 130 33.89 23.96 -19.10
N LEU A 131 32.87 23.63 -18.28
CA LEU A 131 31.61 23.01 -18.72
C LEU A 131 30.44 23.99 -18.86
N GLY A 132 30.62 25.28 -18.57
CA GLY A 132 29.58 26.31 -18.76
C GLY A 132 28.37 26.21 -17.80
N ILE A 133 28.53 25.57 -16.65
CA ILE A 133 27.42 25.31 -15.70
C ILE A 133 27.24 26.52 -14.74
N GLY A 134 26.01 27.05 -14.68
CA GLY A 134 25.60 28.24 -13.91
C GLY A 134 25.74 28.12 -12.38
N LYS A 135 25.72 29.25 -11.65
CA LYS A 135 25.96 29.34 -10.18
C LYS A 135 24.92 28.65 -9.30
N GLU A 136 23.78 28.30 -9.85
CA GLU A 136 22.60 27.87 -9.07
C GLU A 136 22.19 26.42 -9.27
N VAL A 137 22.95 25.62 -10.04
CA VAL A 137 22.57 24.23 -10.34
C VAL A 137 23.39 23.26 -9.50
N ASP A 138 22.72 22.64 -8.51
CA ASP A 138 23.24 21.46 -7.82
C ASP A 138 23.26 20.28 -8.82
N ILE A 139 24.45 19.83 -9.24
CA ILE A 139 24.61 18.90 -10.37
C ILE A 139 24.20 17.49 -9.96
N LEU A 140 24.56 17.02 -8.75
CA LEU A 140 24.10 15.72 -8.25
C LEU A 140 22.60 15.71 -8.04
N GLN A 141 22.02 16.83 -7.64
CA GLN A 141 20.59 16.96 -7.47
C GLN A 141 19.83 17.06 -8.79
N SER A 142 20.36 17.79 -9.77
CA SER A 142 19.80 17.84 -11.12
C SER A 142 19.90 16.47 -11.79
N LEU A 143 21.01 15.74 -11.60
CA LEU A 143 21.16 14.34 -12.04
C LEU A 143 20.19 13.40 -11.29
N TYR A 144 20.05 13.55 -9.97
CA TYR A 144 19.17 12.68 -9.18
C TYR A 144 17.68 12.93 -9.49
N GLY A 145 17.23 14.19 -9.46
CA GLY A 145 15.85 14.59 -9.75
C GLY A 145 15.42 14.37 -11.20
N SER A 146 16.36 14.30 -12.15
CA SER A 146 16.05 14.04 -13.58
C SER A 146 16.25 12.59 -14.03
N ILE A 147 17.05 11.77 -13.32
CA ILE A 147 17.42 10.41 -13.76
C ILE A 147 17.04 9.33 -12.74
N LEU A 148 17.00 9.62 -11.44
CA LEU A 148 16.93 8.61 -10.37
C LEU A 148 15.71 8.75 -9.43
N SER A 149 15.00 9.88 -9.43
CA SER A 149 13.80 10.10 -8.62
C SER A 149 12.73 9.03 -8.85
N ASP A 150 12.55 8.59 -10.10
CA ASP A 150 11.53 7.61 -10.48
C ASP A 150 11.95 6.15 -10.25
N THR A 151 13.22 5.87 -9.90
CA THR A 151 13.78 4.50 -9.80
C THR A 151 14.90 4.37 -8.77
N SER A 152 14.72 4.92 -7.55
CA SER A 152 15.76 4.79 -6.51
C SER A 152 16.08 3.31 -6.22
N PRO A 153 17.32 2.85 -6.44
CA PRO A 153 17.71 1.46 -6.20
C PRO A 153 17.82 1.16 -4.70
N TRP A 154 17.91 2.18 -3.85
CA TRP A 154 17.95 2.00 -2.41
C TRP A 154 16.57 1.68 -1.85
N ALA A 155 16.49 0.60 -1.11
CA ALA A 155 15.23 0.02 -0.66
C ALA A 155 14.92 0.27 0.81
N GLY A 156 15.96 0.51 1.61
CA GLY A 156 15.87 0.68 3.05
C GLY A 156 17.09 0.19 3.79
N LYS A 157 16.93 -0.01 5.11
CA LYS A 157 18.01 -0.46 5.99
C LYS A 157 17.51 -1.58 6.90
N ASP A 158 18.38 -2.55 7.12
CA ASP A 158 18.22 -3.58 8.14
C ASP A 158 18.99 -3.19 9.39
N PHE A 159 18.41 -3.45 10.56
CA PHE A 159 19.05 -3.28 11.86
C PHE A 159 18.98 -4.60 12.62
N LYS A 160 20.09 -4.94 13.27
CA LYS A 160 20.18 -6.09 14.17
C LYS A 160 20.87 -5.70 15.45
N LYS A 161 20.16 -5.85 16.57
CA LYS A 161 20.69 -5.57 17.90
C LYS A 161 21.92 -6.42 18.20
N MET A 162 22.98 -5.80 18.71
CA MET A 162 24.22 -6.50 19.05
C MET A 162 24.23 -6.91 20.53
N GLY A 163 24.80 -8.09 20.80
CA GLY A 163 25.15 -8.51 22.16
C GLY A 163 26.44 -7.84 22.64
N GLN A 164 26.62 -7.75 23.97
CA GLN A 164 27.65 -6.95 24.65
C GLN A 164 29.10 -7.19 24.20
N GLU A 165 29.45 -8.39 23.69
CA GLU A 165 30.83 -8.71 23.28
C GLU A 165 31.19 -8.30 21.84
N LYS A 166 30.20 -7.93 21.01
CA LYS A 166 30.40 -7.62 19.57
C LYS A 166 30.84 -6.18 19.27
N PRO A 167 30.40 -5.12 19.99
CA PRO A 167 30.78 -3.73 19.72
C PRO A 167 32.29 -3.51 19.66
N MET A 168 33.05 -4.03 20.64
CA MET A 168 34.51 -3.87 20.72
C MET A 168 35.24 -4.36 19.46
N LYS A 169 34.72 -5.42 18.79
CA LYS A 169 35.32 -5.94 17.57
C LYS A 169 35.22 -4.97 16.40
N PHE A 170 34.12 -4.22 16.31
CA PHE A 170 33.89 -3.27 15.21
C PHE A 170 34.44 -1.86 15.50
N THR A 171 34.49 -1.46 16.77
CA THR A 171 34.96 -0.13 17.19
C THR A 171 36.46 -0.09 17.58
N ALA A 172 37.19 -1.20 17.41
CA ALA A 172 38.58 -1.34 17.84
C ALA A 172 38.79 -1.00 19.34
N GLY A 173 37.79 -1.31 20.17
CA GLY A 173 37.83 -1.10 21.62
C GLY A 173 37.45 0.30 22.11
N PHE A 174 37.02 1.22 21.23
CA PHE A 174 36.58 2.57 21.63
C PHE A 174 35.22 2.61 22.30
N ASP A 175 34.38 1.59 22.07
CA ASP A 175 33.07 1.47 22.71
C ASP A 175 33.01 0.19 23.54
N MET A 176 32.65 0.33 24.81
CA MET A 176 32.58 -0.76 25.79
C MET A 176 31.20 -1.46 25.81
N GLY A 177 30.22 -0.97 25.03
CA GLY A 177 28.91 -1.61 24.89
C GLY A 177 27.92 -1.29 26.00
N ASP A 178 28.09 -0.16 26.69
CA ASP A 178 27.21 0.27 27.78
C ASP A 178 25.81 0.64 27.29
N ASP A 179 25.71 1.17 26.06
CA ASP A 179 24.45 1.51 25.40
C ASP A 179 24.05 0.49 24.32
N PRO A 180 22.73 0.29 24.06
CA PRO A 180 22.26 -0.53 22.96
C PRO A 180 22.85 -0.07 21.62
N MET A 181 23.56 -0.98 20.95
CA MET A 181 24.15 -0.76 19.63
C MET A 181 23.61 -1.77 18.63
N TYR A 182 23.40 -1.33 17.39
CA TYR A 182 22.85 -2.13 16.32
C TYR A 182 23.85 -2.22 15.17
N LEU A 183 24.00 -3.41 14.60
CA LEU A 183 24.67 -3.57 13.31
C LEU A 183 23.60 -3.39 12.24
N GLY A 184 23.83 -2.48 11.31
CA GLY A 184 22.93 -2.30 10.19
C GLY A 184 23.61 -2.39 8.83
N ILE A 185 22.79 -2.58 7.81
CA ILE A 185 23.21 -2.70 6.41
C ILE A 185 22.16 -2.06 5.50
N ASN A 186 22.59 -1.47 4.38
CA ASN A 186 21.65 -0.98 3.37
C ASN A 186 21.23 -2.13 2.46
N SER A 187 19.96 -2.10 2.06
CA SER A 187 19.37 -3.06 1.14
C SER A 187 18.97 -2.35 -0.16
N PHE A 188 19.25 -3.00 -1.28
CA PHE A 188 19.06 -2.46 -2.63
C PHE A 188 18.19 -3.38 -3.48
N ARG A 189 17.37 -2.79 -4.34
CA ARG A 189 16.35 -3.47 -5.15
C ARG A 189 16.94 -4.04 -6.44
N LYS A 190 16.32 -5.11 -6.94
CA LYS A 190 16.53 -5.60 -8.30
C LYS A 190 15.82 -4.67 -9.30
N ASP A 191 16.54 -4.16 -10.29
CA ASP A 191 16.01 -3.09 -11.15
C ASP A 191 15.45 -3.61 -12.48
N ARG A 192 14.28 -3.08 -12.90
CA ARG A 192 13.46 -3.60 -14.02
C ARG A 192 13.42 -2.71 -15.27
N LYS A 193 13.98 -1.49 -15.25
CA LYS A 193 13.83 -0.55 -16.38
C LYS A 193 15.16 0.02 -16.90
N GLY A 194 15.55 -0.45 -18.08
CA GLY A 194 16.30 0.34 -19.07
C GLY A 194 17.82 0.44 -18.91
N VAL A 195 18.50 0.49 -20.05
CA VAL A 195 19.97 0.53 -20.26
C VAL A 195 20.69 1.66 -19.49
N VAL A 196 19.98 2.73 -19.10
CA VAL A 196 20.55 3.91 -18.40
C VAL A 196 20.83 3.64 -16.91
N ASN A 197 20.07 2.75 -16.24
CA ASN A 197 20.30 2.38 -14.83
C ASN A 197 21.34 1.26 -14.63
N ASN A 198 21.69 0.52 -15.69
CA ASN A 198 22.87 -0.34 -15.61
C ASN A 198 24.14 0.45 -15.32
N LEU A 199 24.19 1.74 -15.69
CA LEU A 199 25.29 2.65 -15.36
C LEU A 199 25.25 3.10 -13.89
N SER A 200 24.07 3.33 -13.31
CA SER A 200 23.92 3.72 -11.89
C SER A 200 24.23 2.55 -10.95
N ASN A 201 23.80 1.33 -11.27
CA ASN A 201 24.22 0.12 -10.54
C ASN A 201 25.72 -0.19 -10.74
N TYR A 202 26.32 0.10 -11.91
CA TYR A 202 27.78 -0.01 -12.08
C TYR A 202 28.55 1.00 -11.23
N VAL A 203 28.05 2.23 -11.12
CA VAL A 203 28.65 3.29 -10.31
C VAL A 203 28.42 3.03 -8.82
N LEU A 204 27.24 2.57 -8.39
CA LEU A 204 26.94 2.22 -7.00
C LEU A 204 27.63 0.91 -6.57
N SER A 205 27.74 -0.11 -7.43
CA SER A 205 28.43 -1.38 -7.10
C SER A 205 29.95 -1.27 -7.04
N ALA A 206 30.54 -0.34 -7.79
CA ALA A 206 31.96 -0.03 -7.68
C ALA A 206 32.31 0.80 -6.41
N VAL A 207 31.29 1.39 -5.77
CA VAL A 207 31.43 2.43 -4.76
C VAL A 207 30.92 1.99 -3.37
N ILE A 208 29.92 1.13 -3.35
CA ILE A 208 29.37 0.45 -2.18
C ILE A 208 29.72 -1.01 -2.41
N ASP A 209 30.63 -1.60 -1.60
CA ASP A 209 30.97 -3.03 -1.66
C ASP A 209 29.69 -3.86 -1.43
N MET A 210 28.95 -4.10 -2.51
CA MET A 210 27.67 -4.78 -2.51
C MET A 210 27.92 -6.26 -2.69
N GLU A 211 27.49 -7.04 -1.71
CA GLU A 211 27.42 -8.49 -1.83
C GLU A 211 26.00 -8.85 -2.26
N ARG A 212 25.88 -9.78 -3.22
CA ARG A 212 24.57 -10.37 -3.54
C ARG A 212 24.03 -11.02 -2.28
N ALA A 213 22.76 -10.76 -1.96
CA ALA A 213 22.13 -11.39 -0.81
C ALA A 213 22.18 -12.92 -0.98
N PRO A 214 22.68 -13.68 -0.01
CA PRO A 214 22.67 -15.14 -0.10
C PRO A 214 21.22 -15.63 -0.09
N GLY A 215 20.84 -16.39 -1.12
CA GLY A 215 19.53 -17.03 -1.20
C GLY A 215 19.44 -18.16 -0.18
N THR A 216 19.04 -17.86 1.05
CA THR A 216 18.69 -18.86 2.06
C THR A 216 17.18 -19.00 2.15
N GLU A 217 16.70 -20.25 2.24
CA GLU A 217 15.30 -20.67 2.19
C GLU A 217 14.37 -20.06 3.27
N ASP A 218 14.92 -19.37 4.26
CA ASP A 218 14.20 -18.78 5.41
C ASP A 218 13.72 -17.33 5.20
N ASP A 219 14.12 -16.64 4.13
CA ASP A 219 13.87 -15.18 3.95
C ASP A 219 12.85 -14.88 2.81
N ARG A 220 11.76 -15.66 2.75
CA ARG A 220 10.69 -15.53 1.72
C ARG A 220 9.97 -14.17 1.69
N GLN A 221 10.19 -13.30 2.68
CA GLN A 221 9.60 -11.95 2.75
C GLN A 221 10.40 -10.87 1.99
N ARG A 222 11.61 -11.16 1.50
CA ARG A 222 12.59 -10.12 1.09
C ARG A 222 13.36 -10.38 -0.19
N SER A 223 12.86 -11.27 -1.03
CA SER A 223 13.43 -11.65 -2.34
C SER A 223 13.54 -10.53 -3.39
N TRP A 224 12.93 -9.37 -3.14
CA TRP A 224 13.12 -8.16 -3.94
C TRP A 224 14.42 -7.41 -3.61
N ILE A 225 15.12 -7.77 -2.53
CA ILE A 225 16.47 -7.27 -2.19
C ILE A 225 17.50 -8.05 -3.00
N ASP A 226 18.10 -7.41 -4.01
CA ASP A 226 19.12 -8.04 -4.87
C ASP A 226 20.51 -8.00 -4.24
N ALA A 227 20.79 -6.90 -3.54
CA ALA A 227 22.09 -6.64 -2.95
C ALA A 227 21.97 -6.01 -1.57
N ARG A 228 22.94 -6.32 -0.71
CA ARG A 228 23.13 -5.64 0.57
C ARG A 228 24.56 -5.12 0.63
N GLY A 229 24.75 -3.95 1.22
CA GLY A 229 26.07 -3.32 1.29
C GLY A 229 26.10 -2.10 2.19
N GLY A 230 27.31 -1.60 2.46
CA GLY A 230 27.50 -0.45 3.33
C GLY A 230 27.06 -0.74 4.77
N LEU A 231 27.84 -1.55 5.49
CA LEU A 231 27.60 -1.83 6.90
C LEU A 231 27.73 -0.55 7.74
N PHE A 232 26.98 -0.43 8.82
CA PHE A 232 27.10 0.67 9.77
C PHE A 232 26.84 0.20 11.19
N LEU A 233 27.38 0.95 12.16
CA LEU A 233 26.98 0.81 13.55
C LEU A 233 25.99 1.92 13.88
N ALA A 234 24.80 1.55 14.32
CA ALA A 234 23.80 2.50 14.82
C ALA A 234 23.86 2.54 16.35
N GLN A 235 23.96 3.75 16.89
CA GLN A 235 23.97 4.00 18.33
C GLN A 235 23.35 5.37 18.63
N LYS A 236 22.74 5.50 19.79
CA LYS A 236 22.32 6.81 20.30
C LYS A 236 23.54 7.69 20.54
N GLY A 237 23.42 8.96 20.21
CA GLY A 237 24.47 9.93 20.48
C GLY A 237 24.06 11.34 20.10
N MET A 238 24.94 12.30 20.39
CA MET A 238 24.74 13.67 19.95
C MET A 238 24.99 13.80 18.44
N SER A 239 24.34 14.76 17.80
CA SER A 239 24.48 15.03 16.37
C SER A 239 25.90 15.48 16.01
N VAL A 240 26.31 15.20 14.78
CA VAL A 240 27.51 15.71 14.12
C VAL A 240 27.27 17.06 13.45
N ASP A 241 26.02 17.52 13.40
CA ASP A 241 25.65 18.84 12.93
C ASP A 241 26.29 19.91 13.81
N THR A 242 27.11 20.77 13.21
CA THR A 242 27.75 21.87 13.94
C THR A 242 26.78 22.96 14.38
N GLY A 243 25.61 23.05 13.75
CA GLY A 243 24.55 24.00 14.11
C GLY A 243 23.74 23.55 15.32
N HIS A 244 23.62 22.24 15.54
CA HIS A 244 22.82 21.63 16.60
C HIS A 244 23.55 20.47 17.29
N PRO A 245 24.77 20.69 17.82
CA PRO A 245 25.57 19.62 18.43
C PRO A 245 24.94 19.04 19.70
N GLU A 246 23.94 19.70 20.28
CA GLU A 246 23.16 19.25 21.43
C GLU A 246 22.05 18.26 21.08
N LYS A 247 21.73 18.11 19.79
CA LYS A 247 20.61 17.27 19.34
C LYS A 247 20.97 15.79 19.52
N GLU A 248 20.23 15.08 20.36
CA GLU A 248 20.33 13.61 20.42
C GLU A 248 19.67 12.97 19.19
N VAL A 249 20.35 11.98 18.61
CA VAL A 249 19.96 11.25 17.41
C VAL A 249 20.37 9.78 17.52
N MET A 250 19.81 8.93 16.65
CA MET A 250 20.45 7.65 16.35
C MET A 250 21.44 7.87 15.22
N ALA A 251 22.74 7.79 15.52
CA ALA A 251 23.82 7.99 14.57
C ALA A 251 24.20 6.64 13.95
N LEU A 252 24.17 6.56 12.62
CA LEU A 252 24.53 5.39 11.81
C LEU A 252 25.90 5.65 11.22
N ASN A 253 26.93 5.11 11.86
CA ASN A 253 28.32 5.37 11.52
C ASN A 253 28.90 4.28 10.62
N TYR A 254 29.16 4.63 9.36
CA TYR A 254 29.75 3.77 8.32
C TYR A 254 31.27 3.77 8.34
N ARG A 255 31.89 4.66 9.12
CA ARG A 255 33.29 5.04 8.95
C ARG A 255 34.26 4.12 9.67
N TRP A 256 33.75 3.27 10.57
CA TRP A 256 34.57 2.33 11.34
C TRP A 256 35.37 1.42 10.42
N LYS A 257 36.69 1.37 10.64
CA LYS A 257 37.63 0.63 9.81
C LYS A 257 37.24 -0.86 9.66
N ASN A 258 36.79 -1.48 10.75
CA ASN A 258 36.48 -2.90 10.79
C ASN A 258 35.13 -3.25 10.12
N LEU A 259 34.37 -2.26 9.64
CA LEU A 259 33.19 -2.50 8.79
C LEU A 259 33.57 -2.78 7.33
N GLY A 260 34.83 -2.52 6.93
CA GLY A 260 35.32 -2.82 5.59
C GLY A 260 34.82 -1.88 4.49
N ASN A 261 34.01 -0.87 4.82
CA ASN A 261 33.46 0.07 3.84
C ASN A 261 34.55 0.80 3.04
N LYS A 262 34.27 1.10 1.76
CA LYS A 262 35.10 1.93 0.88
C LYS A 262 34.55 3.37 0.77
N LEU A 263 35.24 4.22 0.01
CA LEU A 263 34.71 5.55 -0.31
C LEU A 263 33.47 5.44 -1.21
N PRO A 264 32.43 6.27 -0.99
CA PRO A 264 32.39 7.38 -0.05
C PRO A 264 31.89 6.98 1.34
N ASN A 265 31.40 5.75 1.57
CA ASN A 265 30.84 5.30 2.87
C ASN A 265 31.81 5.50 4.05
N LYS A 266 33.13 5.43 3.83
CA LYS A 266 34.15 5.80 4.85
C LYS A 266 34.03 7.24 5.39
N LEU A 267 33.30 8.11 4.72
CA LEU A 267 33.06 9.50 5.08
C LEU A 267 31.64 9.75 5.61
N LEU A 268 30.76 8.76 5.54
CA LEU A 268 29.34 8.90 5.80
C LEU A 268 28.98 8.64 7.26
N ILE A 269 28.16 9.52 7.82
CA ILE A 269 27.33 9.26 8.99
C ILE A 269 25.90 9.65 8.61
N ASP A 270 24.97 8.71 8.73
CA ASP A 270 23.56 9.09 8.70
C ASP A 270 23.09 9.38 10.13
N GLU A 271 22.13 10.28 10.28
CA GLU A 271 21.46 10.53 11.55
C GLU A 271 19.96 10.40 11.37
N ILE A 272 19.28 9.69 12.26
CA ILE A 272 17.82 9.52 12.18
C ILE A 272 17.13 9.92 13.47
N VAL A 273 15.92 10.47 13.32
CA VAL A 273 14.97 10.77 14.40
C VAL A 273 13.59 10.25 14.03
N GLU A 274 12.81 9.81 15.01
CA GLU A 274 11.41 9.44 14.85
C GLU A 274 10.53 10.70 14.83
N ILE A 275 9.82 10.93 13.73
CA ILE A 275 8.90 12.08 13.58
C ILE A 275 7.44 11.68 13.77
N SER A 276 7.12 10.40 13.61
CA SER A 276 5.86 9.75 13.98
C SER A 276 6.17 8.30 14.31
N LYS A 277 5.35 7.63 15.12
CA LYS A 277 5.62 6.25 15.53
C LYS A 277 5.89 5.36 14.32
N GLY A 278 7.08 4.78 14.24
CA GLY A 278 7.49 3.92 13.12
C GLY A 278 7.87 4.65 11.83
N LEU A 279 7.92 5.98 11.81
CA LEU A 279 8.36 6.83 10.69
C LEU A 279 9.51 7.74 11.14
N TYR A 280 10.64 7.59 10.47
CA TYR A 280 11.90 8.23 10.81
C TYR A 280 12.36 9.15 9.69
N LEU A 281 12.77 10.35 10.07
CA LEU A 281 13.43 11.31 9.19
C LEU A 281 14.93 11.21 9.39
N GLY A 282 15.65 11.02 8.28
CA GLY A 282 17.08 10.85 8.22
C GLY A 282 17.79 11.98 7.49
N LYS A 283 19.01 12.28 7.93
CA LYS A 283 19.96 13.19 7.28
C LYS A 283 21.25 12.46 6.92
N LEU A 284 21.82 12.76 5.76
CA LEU A 284 23.10 12.20 5.31
C LEU A 284 24.23 13.19 5.57
N TYR A 285 25.19 12.87 6.44
CA TYR A 285 26.35 13.71 6.70
C TYR A 285 27.64 13.12 6.13
N TYR A 286 28.33 13.88 5.29
CA TYR A 286 29.66 13.53 4.80
C TYR A 286 30.74 14.37 5.46
N ALA A 287 31.83 13.72 5.88
CA ALA A 287 33.06 14.40 6.29
C ALA A 287 33.71 15.06 5.07
N THR A 288 33.85 16.39 5.09
CA THR A 288 34.38 17.18 3.96
C THR A 288 35.79 17.72 4.20
N SER A 289 36.35 17.50 5.39
CA SER A 289 37.70 17.96 5.72
C SER A 289 38.77 17.26 4.88
N VAL A 290 39.46 18.01 4.02
CA VAL A 290 40.56 17.52 3.14
C VAL A 290 41.62 16.76 3.93
N LYS A 291 41.89 17.17 5.18
CA LYS A 291 42.85 16.51 6.08
C LYS A 291 42.50 15.04 6.36
N TYR A 292 41.21 14.70 6.34
CA TYR A 292 40.70 13.40 6.76
C TYR A 292 40.01 12.61 5.64
N LEU A 293 39.87 13.16 4.43
CA LEU A 293 39.16 12.54 3.30
C LEU A 293 39.70 11.15 2.93
N PHE A 294 41.01 10.96 3.05
CA PHE A 294 41.71 9.72 2.71
C PHE A 294 42.27 8.97 3.93
N LYS A 295 41.90 9.38 5.14
CA LYS A 295 42.34 8.73 6.38
C LYS A 295 41.24 7.81 6.91
N ASP A 296 41.64 6.75 7.60
CA ASP A 296 40.70 5.94 8.37
C ASP A 296 40.05 6.82 9.45
N TYR A 297 38.81 6.48 9.81
CA TYR A 297 38.09 7.17 10.87
C TYR A 297 38.80 7.03 12.21
N ASP A 298 38.90 8.14 12.93
CA ASP A 298 39.50 8.23 14.25
C ASP A 298 38.45 8.85 15.20
N PRO A 299 37.83 8.05 16.07
CA PRO A 299 36.84 8.54 17.02
C PRO A 299 37.43 9.51 18.06
N GLY A 300 38.76 9.57 18.22
CA GLY A 300 39.45 10.54 19.07
C GLY A 300 39.53 11.95 18.45
N VAL A 301 39.27 12.09 17.15
CA VAL A 301 39.23 13.40 16.48
C VAL A 301 37.88 14.07 16.77
N SER A 302 37.93 15.36 17.12
CA SER A 302 36.72 16.17 17.33
C SER A 302 35.80 16.12 16.10
N ARG A 303 34.51 15.90 16.32
CA ARG A 303 33.49 15.87 15.25
C ARG A 303 33.51 17.13 14.38
N LYS A 304 33.81 18.29 14.98
CA LYS A 304 33.93 19.58 14.29
C LYS A 304 35.08 19.59 13.27
N ASP A 305 36.15 18.85 13.51
CA ASP A 305 37.34 18.81 12.65
C ASP A 305 37.11 18.02 11.35
N TYR A 306 36.15 17.10 11.36
CA TYR A 306 35.72 16.38 10.15
C TYR A 306 34.91 17.25 9.20
N LYS A 307 34.40 18.41 9.67
CA LYS A 307 33.59 19.36 8.89
C LYS A 307 32.42 18.64 8.19
N TYR A 308 31.59 17.97 8.98
CA TYR A 308 30.42 17.29 8.44
C TYR A 308 29.48 18.28 7.77
N ARG A 309 28.94 17.88 6.62
CA ARG A 309 27.95 18.65 5.86
C ARG A 309 26.77 17.76 5.54
N ASN A 310 25.57 18.32 5.58
CA ASN A 310 24.35 17.64 5.16
C ASN A 310 24.32 17.54 3.63
N PHE A 311 24.22 16.32 3.11
CA PHE A 311 24.14 15.98 1.69
C PHE A 311 22.74 15.51 1.29
N GLY A 312 21.74 15.54 2.17
CA GLY A 312 20.38 15.18 1.79
C GLY A 312 19.53 14.65 2.92
N TYR A 313 18.31 14.26 2.54
CA TYR A 313 17.30 13.71 3.45
C TYR A 313 16.76 12.38 2.91
N PHE A 314 16.41 11.50 3.84
CA PHE A 314 15.74 10.25 3.56
C PHE A 314 14.71 9.94 4.63
N LEU A 315 13.80 9.02 4.33
CA LEU A 315 12.88 8.44 5.29
C LEU A 315 13.24 6.98 5.52
N LEU A 316 13.01 6.52 6.74
CA LEU A 316 12.87 5.11 7.07
C LEU A 316 11.50 4.89 7.69
N MET A 317 10.88 3.75 7.45
CA MET A 317 9.62 3.42 8.10
C MET A 317 9.45 1.92 8.30
N ASP A 318 8.78 1.54 9.38
CA ASP A 318 8.47 0.13 9.65
C ASP A 318 7.31 -0.38 8.78
N ASP A 319 6.98 -1.67 8.91
CA ASP A 319 5.93 -2.32 8.13
C ASP A 319 4.53 -1.71 8.36
N THR A 320 4.31 -1.00 9.47
CA THR A 320 3.01 -0.36 9.74
C THR A 320 2.71 0.80 8.79
N TRP A 321 3.72 1.33 8.09
CA TRP A 321 3.59 2.38 7.08
C TRP A 321 3.58 1.85 5.65
N LEU A 322 3.77 0.54 5.45
CA LEU A 322 4.00 -0.04 4.12
C LEU A 322 2.85 0.22 3.14
N ASN A 323 1.60 0.05 3.56
CA ASN A 323 0.43 0.30 2.73
C ASN A 323 0.37 1.76 2.27
N GLU A 324 0.60 2.69 3.20
CA GLU A 324 0.56 4.11 2.90
C GLU A 324 1.75 4.55 2.04
N LYS A 325 2.95 4.02 2.31
CA LYS A 325 4.15 4.20 1.48
C LYS A 325 3.88 3.79 0.04
N ASN A 326 3.30 2.60 -0.18
CA ASN A 326 3.03 2.09 -1.51
C ASN A 326 1.98 2.92 -2.25
N ARG A 327 0.98 3.45 -1.54
CA ARG A 327 0.00 4.39 -2.11
C ARG A 327 0.62 5.72 -2.52
N LEU A 328 1.51 6.27 -1.69
CA LEU A 328 2.10 7.60 -1.91
C LEU A 328 3.33 7.59 -2.82
N PHE A 329 4.04 6.47 -2.89
CA PHE A 329 5.27 6.27 -3.69
C PHE A 329 5.16 4.98 -4.51
N PRO A 330 4.19 4.90 -5.45
CA PRO A 330 3.91 3.68 -6.22
C PRO A 330 5.09 3.23 -7.08
N GLU A 331 5.96 4.14 -7.51
CA GLU A 331 7.21 3.85 -8.22
C GLU A 331 8.24 3.11 -7.35
N LEU A 332 8.14 3.28 -6.04
CA LEU A 332 8.95 2.57 -5.03
C LEU A 332 8.17 1.39 -4.41
N ALA A 333 6.96 1.11 -4.88
CA ALA A 333 6.24 -0.09 -4.52
C ALA A 333 6.92 -1.29 -5.19
N TYR A 334 7.14 -2.34 -4.41
CA TYR A 334 7.64 -3.57 -4.99
C TYR A 334 6.52 -4.18 -5.83
N ASN A 335 6.78 -4.41 -7.12
CA ASN A 335 5.93 -5.29 -7.92
C ASN A 335 6.02 -6.66 -7.28
N ILE A 336 4.95 -7.00 -6.59
CA ILE A 336 4.71 -8.29 -5.96
C ILE A 336 5.02 -9.46 -6.94
N GLY A 337 4.97 -9.23 -8.26
CA GLY A 337 5.24 -10.18 -9.34
C GLY A 337 6.62 -10.85 -9.46
N GLU A 338 7.68 -10.48 -8.74
CA GLU A 338 9.01 -11.14 -8.90
C GLU A 338 9.31 -12.31 -7.98
N ASP A 339 8.60 -12.42 -6.88
CA ASP A 339 8.68 -13.60 -6.02
C ASP A 339 7.34 -13.80 -5.33
N LEU A 340 6.32 -13.81 -6.17
CA LEU A 340 5.07 -14.39 -5.78
C LEU A 340 5.35 -15.81 -5.34
N SER A 341 5.16 -16.08 -4.04
CA SER A 341 5.01 -17.45 -3.56
C SER A 341 4.10 -18.19 -4.55
N GLY A 342 4.38 -19.47 -4.83
CA GLY A 342 3.65 -20.21 -5.86
C GLY A 342 2.13 -20.02 -5.81
N LYS A 343 1.57 -19.77 -4.62
CA LYS A 343 0.20 -19.30 -4.37
C LYS A 343 -0.33 -18.26 -5.38
N PHE A 344 0.43 -17.21 -5.71
CA PHE A 344 -0.13 -16.07 -6.47
C PHE A 344 0.03 -16.16 -8.00
N THR A 345 0.83 -17.11 -8.47
CA THR A 345 1.03 -17.43 -9.90
C THR A 345 0.46 -18.79 -10.28
N THR A 346 0.12 -19.64 -9.30
CA THR A 346 -0.43 -20.97 -9.53
C THR A 346 -1.94 -20.92 -9.59
N PHE A 347 -2.46 -21.15 -10.79
CA PHE A 347 -3.88 -21.40 -10.97
C PHE A 347 -4.28 -22.77 -10.40
N ARG A 348 -5.38 -22.77 -9.67
CA ARG A 348 -6.13 -23.96 -9.24
C ARG A 348 -7.21 -24.31 -10.26
N PHE A 349 -6.77 -24.56 -11.50
CA PHE A 349 -7.67 -24.89 -12.60
C PHE A 349 -7.76 -26.40 -12.81
N MET A 350 -8.91 -26.85 -13.32
CA MET A 350 -9.08 -28.19 -13.85
C MET A 350 -8.11 -28.42 -15.02
N ASP A 351 -7.61 -29.65 -15.15
CA ASP A 351 -6.71 -30.02 -16.23
C ASP A 351 -7.49 -30.23 -17.54
N SER A 352 -7.61 -29.17 -18.34
CA SER A 352 -8.20 -29.21 -19.68
C SER A 352 -7.41 -28.34 -20.68
N PRO A 353 -7.48 -28.63 -22.00
CA PRO A 353 -6.85 -27.80 -23.02
C PRO A 353 -7.27 -26.32 -22.96
N GLU A 354 -8.56 -26.06 -22.73
CA GLU A 354 -9.14 -24.71 -22.68
C GLU A 354 -8.58 -23.92 -21.49
N CYS A 355 -8.45 -24.57 -20.33
CA CYS A 355 -7.95 -23.93 -19.10
C CYS A 355 -6.44 -23.63 -19.14
N ARG A 356 -5.67 -24.38 -19.94
CA ARG A 356 -4.25 -24.09 -20.17
C ARG A 356 -4.04 -22.80 -20.97
N GLY A 357 -4.91 -22.51 -21.94
CA GLY A 357 -4.85 -21.26 -22.72
C GLY A 357 -4.99 -19.99 -21.86
N ILE A 358 -5.86 -20.03 -20.83
CA ILE A 358 -6.00 -18.91 -19.88
C ILE A 358 -4.71 -18.68 -19.09
N ARG A 359 -4.01 -19.76 -18.73
CA ARG A 359 -2.72 -19.68 -18.01
C ARG A 359 -1.62 -19.06 -18.90
N GLU A 360 -1.63 -19.36 -20.20
CA GLU A 360 -0.69 -18.80 -21.17
C GLU A 360 -0.97 -17.30 -21.44
N ASP A 361 -2.25 -16.89 -21.43
CA ASP A 361 -2.69 -15.51 -21.63
C ASP A 361 -2.25 -14.52 -20.52
N MET A 362 -1.96 -14.98 -19.31
CA MET A 362 -1.60 -14.13 -18.16
C MET A 362 -0.23 -13.43 -18.31
N GLY A 363 0.67 -14.00 -19.12
CA GLY A 363 2.05 -13.51 -19.29
C GLY A 363 2.93 -13.68 -18.04
N ASP A 364 4.24 -13.57 -18.23
CA ASP A 364 5.20 -13.72 -17.13
C ASP A 364 5.16 -12.53 -16.16
N GLY A 365 5.12 -12.80 -14.86
CA GLY A 365 5.25 -11.80 -13.79
C GLY A 365 3.95 -11.07 -13.38
N MET A 366 2.78 -11.53 -13.84
CA MET A 366 1.46 -11.04 -13.40
C MET A 366 0.83 -12.01 -12.37
N THR A 367 0.09 -11.49 -11.39
CA THR A 367 -0.78 -12.33 -10.53
C THR A 367 -2.10 -12.63 -11.23
N ILE A 368 -2.83 -13.63 -10.72
CA ILE A 368 -4.21 -13.90 -11.14
C ILE A 368 -5.12 -12.67 -10.93
N LEU A 369 -4.90 -11.86 -9.89
CA LEU A 369 -5.64 -10.61 -9.69
C LEU A 369 -5.31 -9.55 -10.73
N HIS A 370 -4.07 -9.44 -11.22
CA HIS A 370 -3.74 -8.53 -12.33
C HIS A 370 -4.47 -8.94 -13.61
N TYR A 371 -4.59 -10.26 -13.86
CA TYR A 371 -5.36 -10.76 -14.99
C TYR A 371 -6.85 -10.39 -14.88
N LEU A 372 -7.45 -10.59 -13.70
CA LEU A 372 -8.84 -10.23 -13.43
C LEU A 372 -9.08 -8.71 -13.50
N GLN A 373 -8.13 -7.90 -13.04
CA GLN A 373 -8.16 -6.44 -13.20
C GLN A 373 -8.15 -6.04 -14.67
N GLY A 374 -7.32 -6.67 -15.51
CA GLY A 374 -7.34 -6.42 -16.95
C GLY A 374 -8.67 -6.77 -17.62
N ILE A 375 -9.35 -7.82 -17.15
CA ILE A 375 -10.72 -8.14 -17.59
C ILE A 375 -11.70 -7.06 -17.12
N TYR A 376 -11.63 -6.65 -15.86
CA TYR A 376 -12.46 -5.58 -15.28
C TYR A 376 -12.32 -4.26 -16.06
N ASP A 377 -11.10 -3.80 -16.28
CA ASP A 377 -10.80 -2.58 -17.06
C ASP A 377 -11.32 -2.70 -18.49
N GLY A 378 -11.28 -3.91 -19.05
CA GLY A 378 -11.86 -4.25 -20.35
C GLY A 378 -13.38 -4.05 -20.40
N ILE A 379 -14.09 -4.48 -19.35
CA ILE A 379 -15.55 -4.31 -19.21
C ILE A 379 -15.92 -2.81 -19.18
N GLN A 380 -15.08 -1.98 -18.56
CA GLN A 380 -15.29 -0.52 -18.46
C GLN A 380 -15.12 0.23 -19.79
N LYS A 381 -14.53 -0.38 -20.83
CA LYS A 381 -14.28 0.27 -22.14
C LYS A 381 -15.52 0.40 -23.04
N GLY A 382 -16.66 -0.18 -22.64
CA GLY A 382 -17.97 0.04 -23.30
C GLY A 382 -18.69 -1.24 -23.79
N PRO A 383 -19.90 -1.10 -24.37
CA PRO A 383 -20.86 -2.20 -24.55
C PRO A 383 -20.35 -3.38 -25.41
N GLY A 384 -19.63 -3.12 -26.50
CA GLY A 384 -19.11 -4.19 -27.38
C GLY A 384 -17.90 -4.95 -26.83
N TYR A 385 -17.25 -4.43 -25.79
CA TYR A 385 -16.18 -5.11 -25.07
C TYR A 385 -16.74 -5.92 -23.88
N LYS A 386 -17.89 -5.51 -23.34
CA LYS A 386 -18.51 -6.12 -22.16
C LYS A 386 -18.84 -7.61 -22.36
N GLU A 387 -19.51 -7.99 -23.45
CA GLU A 387 -19.85 -9.39 -23.71
C GLU A 387 -18.59 -10.26 -23.77
N ARG A 388 -17.58 -9.82 -24.53
CA ARG A 388 -16.29 -10.50 -24.66
C ARG A 388 -15.56 -10.69 -23.31
N TYR A 389 -15.55 -9.69 -22.44
CA TYR A 389 -14.87 -9.77 -21.14
C TYR A 389 -15.71 -10.48 -20.08
N PHE A 390 -17.04 -10.45 -20.18
CA PHE A 390 -17.92 -11.23 -19.31
C PHE A 390 -17.85 -12.73 -19.63
N ASP A 391 -17.76 -13.09 -20.91
CA ASP A 391 -17.50 -14.47 -21.35
C ASP A 391 -16.14 -14.96 -20.86
N ARG A 392 -15.12 -14.10 -20.82
CA ARG A 392 -13.82 -14.44 -20.21
C ARG A 392 -13.92 -14.76 -18.71
N LEU A 393 -14.79 -14.09 -17.95
CA LEU A 393 -15.03 -14.45 -16.55
C LEU A 393 -15.74 -15.79 -16.41
N LEU A 394 -16.64 -16.12 -17.34
CA LEU A 394 -17.27 -17.43 -17.42
C LEU A 394 -16.22 -18.51 -17.68
N ASP A 395 -15.27 -18.27 -18.59
CA ASP A 395 -14.19 -19.22 -18.87
C ASP A 395 -13.28 -19.44 -17.64
N VAL A 396 -12.91 -18.37 -16.94
CA VAL A 396 -12.17 -18.47 -15.67
C VAL A 396 -12.95 -19.27 -14.62
N PHE A 397 -14.25 -19.00 -14.48
CA PHE A 397 -15.12 -19.75 -13.57
C PHE A 397 -15.20 -21.23 -13.94
N LYS A 398 -15.38 -21.54 -15.23
CA LYS A 398 -15.40 -22.92 -15.73
C LYS A 398 -14.11 -23.66 -15.43
N CYS A 399 -12.98 -22.95 -15.41
CA CYS A 399 -11.68 -23.55 -15.13
C CYS A 399 -11.39 -23.74 -13.64
N GLY A 400 -11.86 -22.88 -12.74
CA GLY A 400 -11.61 -23.01 -11.30
C GLY A 400 -12.07 -24.35 -10.71
N GLU A 401 -11.36 -24.91 -9.74
CA GLU A 401 -11.76 -26.16 -9.09
C GLU A 401 -12.82 -25.97 -7.99
N ARG A 402 -13.44 -27.05 -7.53
CA ARG A 402 -14.38 -26.98 -6.39
C ARG A 402 -13.63 -26.57 -5.11
N PRO A 403 -14.14 -25.62 -4.31
CA PRO A 403 -13.45 -25.17 -3.11
C PRO A 403 -13.75 -26.09 -1.93
N ASP A 404 -12.93 -27.14 -1.78
CA ASP A 404 -13.01 -28.04 -0.63
C ASP A 404 -12.28 -27.44 0.59
N GLY A 405 -12.91 -27.50 1.77
CA GLY A 405 -12.31 -27.09 3.05
C GLY A 405 -12.37 -25.59 3.36
N ILE A 406 -13.23 -24.82 2.69
CA ILE A 406 -13.42 -23.39 2.97
C ILE A 406 -13.96 -23.17 4.39
N ASN A 407 -13.38 -22.21 5.12
CA ASN A 407 -13.73 -21.90 6.50
C ASN A 407 -13.23 -20.49 6.88
N GLY A 408 -13.79 -19.89 7.92
CA GLY A 408 -13.39 -18.59 8.43
C GLY A 408 -13.92 -17.42 7.60
N PHE A 409 -13.29 -16.26 7.75
CA PHE A 409 -13.62 -15.04 7.04
C PHE A 409 -12.81 -14.91 5.75
N LEU A 410 -13.45 -14.48 4.67
CA LEU A 410 -12.81 -14.11 3.41
C LEU A 410 -13.32 -12.73 2.96
N HIS A 411 -12.38 -11.87 2.58
CA HIS A 411 -12.64 -10.53 2.07
C HIS A 411 -13.39 -10.58 0.75
N GLY A 412 -14.37 -9.69 0.60
CA GLY A 412 -15.20 -9.57 -0.60
C GLY A 412 -14.63 -8.56 -1.58
N GLY A 413 -14.71 -8.89 -2.87
CA GLY A 413 -14.55 -7.94 -3.98
C GLY A 413 -15.61 -8.23 -5.04
N VAL A 414 -15.97 -7.25 -5.86
CA VAL A 414 -16.89 -7.47 -6.97
C VAL A 414 -16.14 -7.30 -8.27
N VAL A 415 -16.30 -8.24 -9.19
CA VAL A 415 -15.61 -8.19 -10.48
C VAL A 415 -16.49 -7.52 -11.52
N SER A 416 -17.77 -7.86 -11.61
CA SER A 416 -18.67 -7.24 -12.60
C SER A 416 -20.12 -7.60 -12.33
N PHE A 417 -21.06 -6.72 -12.70
CA PHE A 417 -22.47 -7.05 -12.84
C PHE A 417 -22.89 -7.20 -14.32
N ASN A 418 -23.86 -8.06 -14.54
CA ASN A 418 -24.56 -8.22 -15.80
C ASN A 418 -26.05 -7.89 -15.65
N ASN A 419 -26.62 -7.28 -16.68
CA ASN A 419 -28.07 -7.04 -16.72
C ASN A 419 -28.79 -8.31 -17.21
N GLY A 420 -28.73 -9.37 -16.42
CA GLY A 420 -29.52 -10.58 -16.64
C GLY A 420 -31.02 -10.37 -16.34
N GLY A 421 -31.86 -11.24 -16.90
CA GLY A 421 -33.24 -11.46 -16.48
C GLY A 421 -34.15 -10.23 -16.54
N PHE A 422 -34.81 -9.91 -15.43
CA PHE A 422 -35.77 -8.79 -15.35
C PHE A 422 -35.10 -7.41 -15.56
N LEU A 423 -33.78 -7.31 -15.40
CA LEU A 423 -33.01 -6.09 -15.66
C LEU A 423 -32.70 -5.88 -17.14
N LYS A 424 -32.88 -6.92 -17.98
CA LYS A 424 -32.72 -6.86 -19.44
C LYS A 424 -33.67 -5.87 -20.12
N LYS A 425 -34.80 -5.54 -19.47
CA LYS A 425 -35.75 -4.49 -19.92
C LYS A 425 -35.20 -3.07 -19.80
N PHE A 426 -34.20 -2.85 -18.95
CA PHE A 426 -33.49 -1.59 -18.88
C PHE A 426 -32.30 -1.69 -19.84
N ASN A 427 -32.48 -1.13 -21.04
CA ASN A 427 -31.57 -1.21 -22.20
C ASN A 427 -30.21 -0.49 -21.99
N ARG A 428 -29.84 -0.21 -20.74
CA ARG A 428 -28.57 0.36 -20.27
C ARG A 428 -28.13 -0.41 -19.03
N THR A 429 -26.86 -0.75 -18.96
CA THR A 429 -26.18 -1.41 -17.84
C THR A 429 -26.04 -0.50 -16.62
N LEU A 430 -27.18 0.00 -16.15
CA LEU A 430 -27.29 0.97 -15.06
C LEU A 430 -26.52 0.50 -13.82
N LEU A 431 -26.53 -0.81 -13.50
CA LEU A 431 -25.80 -1.33 -12.35
C LEU A 431 -24.27 -1.26 -12.54
N ASN A 432 -23.70 -1.64 -13.68
CA ASN A 432 -22.24 -1.49 -13.89
C ASN A 432 -21.81 -0.04 -14.07
N ASP A 433 -22.66 0.80 -14.67
CA ASP A 433 -22.36 2.21 -14.88
C ASP A 433 -22.42 2.99 -13.56
N ILE A 434 -23.30 2.56 -12.64
CA ILE A 434 -23.46 3.14 -11.31
C ILE A 434 -22.53 2.47 -10.29
N TYR A 435 -22.14 1.21 -10.48
CA TYR A 435 -21.38 0.44 -9.48
C TYR A 435 -20.10 1.15 -9.05
N PRO A 436 -19.19 1.59 -9.95
CA PRO A 436 -18.03 2.40 -9.54
C PRO A 436 -18.40 3.65 -8.72
N ALA A 437 -19.56 4.24 -8.95
CA ALA A 437 -20.05 5.42 -8.22
C ALA A 437 -20.76 5.10 -6.89
N VAL A 438 -21.35 3.90 -6.72
CA VAL A 438 -21.99 3.48 -5.44
C VAL A 438 -21.10 2.59 -4.59
N ARG A 439 -20.00 2.12 -5.15
CA ARG A 439 -19.10 1.17 -4.53
C ARG A 439 -18.28 1.70 -3.36
N PRO A 440 -17.80 2.96 -3.37
CA PRO A 440 -17.28 3.58 -2.15
C PRO A 440 -18.31 3.59 -1.01
N PHE A 441 -19.60 3.41 -1.35
CA PHE A 441 -20.71 3.37 -0.43
C PHE A 441 -21.22 1.95 -0.12
N SER A 442 -20.56 0.89 -0.63
CA SER A 442 -20.90 -0.50 -0.34
C SER A 442 -20.33 -0.90 1.03
N PRO A 443 -21.17 -1.23 2.01
CA PRO A 443 -20.69 -1.63 3.33
C PRO A 443 -20.23 -3.09 3.40
N TRP A 444 -20.35 -3.84 2.31
CA TRP A 444 -20.03 -5.27 2.26
C TRP A 444 -18.52 -5.49 2.33
N THR A 445 -18.07 -6.23 3.36
CA THR A 445 -16.64 -6.51 3.57
C THR A 445 -16.23 -7.91 3.13
N GLY A 446 -17.17 -8.86 3.05
CA GLY A 446 -16.84 -10.24 2.71
C GLY A 446 -17.87 -11.25 3.20
N LYS A 447 -17.42 -12.50 3.38
CA LYS A 447 -18.27 -13.60 3.85
C LYS A 447 -17.56 -14.44 4.90
N THR A 448 -18.34 -14.96 5.85
CA THR A 448 -17.86 -16.01 6.78
C THR A 448 -18.35 -17.38 6.35
N PHE A 449 -17.58 -18.40 6.69
CA PHE A 449 -17.87 -19.81 6.45
C PHE A 449 -17.61 -20.57 7.73
N THR A 450 -18.62 -21.28 8.25
CA THR A 450 -18.48 -22.14 9.43
C THR A 450 -18.99 -23.53 9.09
N LEU A 451 -18.11 -24.53 9.19
CA LEU A 451 -18.52 -25.93 9.03
C LEU A 451 -19.56 -26.27 10.09
N SER A 452 -20.65 -26.90 9.66
CA SER A 452 -21.78 -27.24 10.52
C SER A 452 -22.25 -28.67 10.27
N SER A 453 -23.22 -29.10 11.07
CA SER A 453 -23.96 -30.34 10.85
C SER A 453 -25.40 -30.00 10.45
N VAL A 454 -26.15 -31.00 9.98
CA VAL A 454 -27.60 -30.85 9.73
C VAL A 454 -28.32 -30.32 10.98
N GLU A 455 -27.95 -30.83 12.16
CA GLU A 455 -28.51 -30.34 13.43
C GLU A 455 -28.06 -28.91 13.74
N GLY A 456 -26.81 -28.57 13.44
CA GLY A 456 -26.29 -27.21 13.62
C GLY A 456 -27.01 -26.18 12.77
N ILE A 457 -27.42 -26.52 11.55
CA ILE A 457 -28.19 -25.62 10.67
C ILE A 457 -29.70 -25.63 10.96
N ARG A 458 -30.23 -26.62 11.71
CA ARG A 458 -31.63 -26.70 12.13
C ARG A 458 -32.06 -25.48 12.96
N LYS A 459 -31.13 -24.90 13.74
CA LYS A 459 -31.36 -23.62 14.44
C LYS A 459 -31.75 -22.48 13.48
N TYR A 460 -31.23 -22.49 12.25
CA TYR A 460 -31.36 -21.40 11.31
C TYR A 460 -32.51 -21.60 10.32
N ILE A 461 -32.71 -22.83 9.83
CA ILE A 461 -33.72 -23.13 8.79
C ILE A 461 -34.76 -24.16 9.24
N GLY A 462 -34.84 -24.47 10.53
CA GLY A 462 -35.85 -25.37 11.09
C GLY A 462 -35.81 -26.77 10.47
N GLU A 463 -36.99 -27.34 10.23
CA GLU A 463 -37.14 -28.67 9.64
C GLU A 463 -36.61 -28.77 8.21
N SER A 464 -36.47 -27.63 7.50
CA SER A 464 -35.87 -27.57 6.17
C SER A 464 -34.42 -28.04 6.14
N ALA A 465 -33.75 -28.10 7.31
CA ALA A 465 -32.42 -28.69 7.47
C ALA A 465 -32.32 -30.14 6.98
N GLY A 466 -33.42 -30.91 7.06
CA GLY A 466 -33.47 -32.30 6.58
C GLY A 466 -33.10 -32.46 5.11
N TYR A 467 -33.25 -31.41 4.28
CA TYR A 467 -32.79 -31.41 2.88
C TYR A 467 -31.28 -31.65 2.73
N TYR A 468 -30.50 -31.32 3.75
CA TYR A 468 -29.04 -31.47 3.75
C TYR A 468 -28.58 -32.82 4.34
N GLU A 469 -29.49 -33.74 4.67
CA GLU A 469 -29.13 -35.10 5.09
C GLU A 469 -28.32 -35.81 3.99
N GLY A 470 -27.18 -36.39 4.38
CA GLY A 470 -26.25 -37.05 3.46
C GLY A 470 -25.41 -36.10 2.60
N LYS A 471 -25.57 -34.77 2.73
CA LYS A 471 -24.70 -33.79 2.06
C LYS A 471 -23.46 -33.49 2.90
N ASN A 472 -22.31 -33.34 2.25
CA ASN A 472 -21.04 -33.02 2.89
C ASN A 472 -20.15 -32.21 1.91
N PRO A 473 -19.61 -31.05 2.31
CA PRO A 473 -19.82 -30.36 3.59
C PRO A 473 -21.18 -29.66 3.67
N VAL A 474 -21.62 -29.41 4.90
CA VAL A 474 -22.72 -28.47 5.21
C VAL A 474 -22.08 -27.28 5.92
N ILE A 475 -22.17 -26.10 5.31
CA ILE A 475 -21.52 -24.89 5.81
C ILE A 475 -22.59 -23.82 6.03
N ILE A 476 -22.61 -23.21 7.22
CA ILE A 476 -23.37 -21.98 7.45
C ILE A 476 -22.47 -20.80 7.09
N GLY A 477 -22.97 -19.91 6.24
CA GLY A 477 -22.22 -18.72 5.85
C GLY A 477 -23.05 -17.45 5.96
N THR A 478 -22.36 -16.32 6.04
CA THR A 478 -22.97 -14.99 6.17
C THR A 478 -22.23 -13.98 5.32
N ASN A 479 -22.92 -12.91 4.93
CA ASN A 479 -22.27 -11.69 4.48
C ASN A 479 -21.90 -10.83 5.69
N THR A 480 -20.75 -10.17 5.61
CA THR A 480 -20.24 -9.27 6.65
C THR A 480 -20.25 -7.83 6.17
N TYR A 481 -20.45 -6.91 7.12
CA TYR A 481 -20.52 -5.48 6.84
C TYR A 481 -19.71 -4.67 7.85
N SER A 482 -19.09 -3.57 7.43
CA SER A 482 -18.36 -2.63 8.30
C SER A 482 -19.19 -1.39 8.66
N LYS A 483 -18.84 -0.73 9.77
CA LYS A 483 -19.44 0.55 10.20
C LYS A 483 -18.62 1.79 9.81
N ASP A 484 -17.29 1.66 9.73
CA ASP A 484 -16.33 2.77 9.71
C ASP A 484 -16.06 3.38 8.32
N LEU A 485 -17.05 3.39 7.45
CA LEU A 485 -16.95 4.18 6.23
C LEU A 485 -17.46 5.59 6.58
N ASP A 486 -16.75 6.63 6.17
CA ASP A 486 -17.09 8.07 6.29
C ASP A 486 -18.36 8.42 5.45
N LEU A 487 -19.39 7.57 5.51
CA LEU A 487 -20.52 7.53 4.58
C LEU A 487 -21.68 8.38 5.03
N SER A 488 -22.36 8.93 4.02
CA SER A 488 -23.64 9.61 4.12
C SER A 488 -24.68 8.76 4.87
N LEU A 489 -25.55 9.46 5.62
CA LEU A 489 -26.66 8.92 6.43
C LEU A 489 -27.41 7.67 5.89
N PRO A 490 -27.68 7.46 4.58
CA PRO A 490 -28.53 6.35 4.12
C PRO A 490 -27.92 4.94 4.21
N ALA A 491 -26.62 4.74 3.93
CA ALA A 491 -26.01 3.41 3.92
C ALA A 491 -25.81 2.89 5.36
N THR A 492 -25.33 3.75 6.25
CA THR A 492 -25.25 3.49 7.69
C THR A 492 -26.62 3.23 8.28
N ALA A 493 -27.64 4.01 7.87
CA ALA A 493 -29.02 3.77 8.29
C ALA A 493 -29.54 2.40 7.81
N PHE A 494 -29.24 1.96 6.58
CA PHE A 494 -29.65 0.63 6.11
C PHE A 494 -29.07 -0.49 7.00
N ILE A 495 -27.76 -0.47 7.27
CA ILE A 495 -27.08 -1.48 8.10
C ILE A 495 -27.63 -1.48 9.53
N GLU A 496 -27.84 -0.29 10.11
CA GLU A 496 -28.37 -0.12 11.48
C GLU A 496 -29.86 -0.47 11.61
N HIS A 497 -30.55 -0.76 10.50
CA HIS A 497 -31.97 -1.11 10.48
C HIS A 497 -32.24 -2.47 9.83
N LEU A 498 -31.21 -3.28 9.51
CA LEU A 498 -31.37 -4.63 8.97
C LEU A 498 -32.20 -5.55 9.90
N ASP A 499 -32.05 -5.40 11.20
CA ASP A 499 -32.87 -6.10 12.19
C ASP A 499 -34.35 -5.66 12.13
N LYS A 500 -34.58 -4.36 11.95
CA LYS A 500 -35.92 -3.75 11.87
C LYS A 500 -36.65 -4.06 10.57
N THR A 501 -35.95 -4.50 9.52
CA THR A 501 -36.57 -5.03 8.30
C THR A 501 -36.97 -6.51 8.43
N GLY A 502 -36.71 -7.12 9.59
CA GLY A 502 -37.05 -8.51 9.89
C GLY A 502 -36.01 -9.52 9.40
N MET A 503 -34.85 -9.06 8.92
CA MET A 503 -33.77 -9.95 8.49
C MET A 503 -33.04 -10.57 9.68
N VAL A 504 -32.56 -11.80 9.49
CA VAL A 504 -31.67 -12.44 10.46
C VAL A 504 -30.33 -11.70 10.48
N VAL A 505 -29.97 -11.17 11.64
CA VAL A 505 -28.67 -10.54 11.90
C VAL A 505 -28.02 -11.11 13.16
N GLU A 506 -26.70 -11.26 13.12
CA GLU A 506 -25.88 -11.54 14.30
C GLU A 506 -24.77 -10.49 14.41
N TYR A 507 -24.50 -10.07 15.64
CA TYR A 507 -23.38 -9.18 15.92
C TYR A 507 -22.10 -9.99 16.15
N PRO A 508 -20.94 -9.46 15.73
CA PRO A 508 -19.67 -10.15 15.77
C PRO A 508 -19.15 -10.35 17.19
N ASP A 509 -18.43 -11.45 17.42
CA ASP A 509 -17.63 -11.64 18.63
C ASP A 509 -16.35 -10.76 18.63
N GLU A 510 -15.55 -10.81 19.70
CA GLU A 510 -14.34 -9.98 19.80
C GLU A 510 -13.28 -10.29 18.74
N ARG A 511 -13.22 -11.54 18.25
CA ARG A 511 -12.30 -11.92 17.17
C ARG A 511 -12.81 -11.36 15.85
N GLU A 512 -14.09 -11.52 15.54
CA GLU A 512 -14.72 -11.01 14.32
C GLU A 512 -14.68 -9.47 14.27
N LYS A 513 -14.79 -8.79 15.42
CA LYS A 513 -14.58 -7.34 15.52
C LYS A 513 -13.16 -6.93 15.15
N SER A 514 -12.15 -7.74 15.53
CA SER A 514 -10.75 -7.48 15.15
C SER A 514 -10.52 -7.64 13.64
N GLU A 515 -11.40 -8.37 12.95
CA GLU A 515 -11.44 -8.52 11.48
C GLU A 515 -12.27 -7.40 10.80
N GLY A 516 -12.70 -6.37 11.54
CA GLY A 516 -13.44 -5.22 11.00
C GLY A 516 -14.92 -5.49 10.70
N ILE A 517 -15.45 -6.63 11.16
CA ILE A 517 -16.87 -6.97 11.01
C ILE A 517 -17.67 -6.16 12.04
N TYR A 518 -18.74 -5.51 11.60
CA TYR A 518 -19.71 -4.83 12.46
C TYR A 518 -21.02 -5.60 12.60
N VAL A 519 -21.51 -6.20 11.51
CA VAL A 519 -22.72 -7.04 11.53
C VAL A 519 -22.63 -8.14 10.49
N LYS A 520 -23.20 -9.31 10.84
CA LYS A 520 -23.40 -10.45 9.95
C LYS A 520 -24.86 -10.53 9.56
N SER A 521 -25.15 -10.67 8.28
CA SER A 521 -26.51 -10.83 7.75
C SER A 521 -26.49 -11.59 6.42
N PHE A 522 -27.64 -11.73 5.75
CA PHE A 522 -27.79 -12.48 4.49
C PHE A 522 -27.17 -13.87 4.60
N TYR A 523 -27.74 -14.68 5.50
CA TYR A 523 -27.30 -16.05 5.74
C TYR A 523 -27.51 -16.92 4.50
N PHE A 524 -26.64 -17.90 4.34
CA PHE A 524 -26.76 -18.94 3.33
C PHE A 524 -26.29 -20.28 3.87
N ILE A 525 -26.84 -21.36 3.30
CA ILE A 525 -26.29 -22.70 3.49
C ILE A 525 -25.48 -23.07 2.25
N ALA A 526 -24.21 -23.42 2.47
CA ALA A 526 -23.32 -23.85 1.41
C ALA A 526 -23.09 -25.37 1.43
N THR A 527 -23.15 -25.98 0.24
CA THR A 527 -22.90 -27.42 0.03
C THR A 527 -22.28 -27.66 -1.35
N ASN A 528 -21.55 -28.76 -1.50
CA ASN A 528 -21.11 -29.24 -2.80
C ASN A 528 -22.33 -29.62 -3.64
N ALA A 529 -22.36 -29.14 -4.89
CA ALA A 529 -23.44 -29.41 -5.84
C ALA A 529 -22.95 -29.28 -7.29
N LYS A 530 -23.80 -29.74 -8.22
CA LYS A 530 -23.67 -29.44 -9.65
C LYS A 530 -24.15 -28.00 -9.91
N SER A 531 -23.41 -27.29 -10.75
CA SER A 531 -23.76 -25.94 -11.17
C SER A 531 -25.15 -25.93 -11.82
N ILE A 532 -26.01 -25.02 -11.36
CA ILE A 532 -27.35 -24.76 -11.88
C ILE A 532 -27.32 -23.79 -13.07
N ASN A 533 -26.19 -23.13 -13.32
CA ASN A 533 -25.98 -22.37 -14.54
C ASN A 533 -25.78 -23.35 -15.71
N PRO A 534 -26.68 -23.39 -16.71
CA PRO A 534 -26.59 -24.34 -17.82
C PRO A 534 -25.28 -24.17 -18.62
N ASP A 535 -24.73 -22.96 -18.67
CA ASP A 535 -23.50 -22.68 -19.41
C ASP A 535 -22.28 -23.40 -18.82
N ASN A 536 -22.35 -23.82 -17.55
CA ASN A 536 -21.29 -24.53 -16.85
C ASN A 536 -21.33 -26.06 -16.99
N GLY A 537 -22.31 -26.62 -17.73
CA GLY A 537 -22.34 -28.04 -18.09
C GLY A 537 -22.33 -29.02 -16.91
N GLY A 538 -22.92 -28.65 -15.76
CA GLY A 538 -22.92 -29.51 -14.56
C GLY A 538 -21.55 -29.61 -13.86
N LYS A 539 -20.77 -28.53 -13.90
CA LYS A 539 -19.54 -28.39 -13.10
C LYS A 539 -19.81 -28.60 -11.61
N GLU A 540 -18.88 -29.25 -10.90
CA GLU A 540 -18.89 -29.32 -9.44
C GLU A 540 -18.49 -27.96 -8.84
N VAL A 541 -19.34 -27.41 -7.98
CA VAL A 541 -19.17 -26.09 -7.34
C VAL A 541 -19.54 -26.18 -5.86
N LEU A 542 -19.15 -25.17 -5.09
CA LEU A 542 -19.76 -24.92 -3.79
C LEU A 542 -20.92 -23.93 -4.00
N GLN A 543 -22.14 -24.39 -3.77
CA GLN A 543 -23.35 -23.62 -4.01
C GLN A 543 -23.84 -22.97 -2.72
N PHE A 544 -24.14 -21.67 -2.74
CA PHE A 544 -24.68 -20.92 -1.60
C PHE A 544 -26.17 -20.70 -1.80
N ASN A 545 -26.98 -21.19 -0.87
CA ASN A 545 -28.42 -21.07 -0.94
C ASN A 545 -28.95 -20.03 0.04
N TYR A 546 -29.39 -18.88 -0.48
CA TYR A 546 -30.00 -17.78 0.29
C TYR A 546 -31.53 -17.86 0.35
N ARG A 547 -32.13 -18.83 -0.36
CA ARG A 547 -33.57 -18.83 -0.67
C ARG A 547 -34.43 -19.46 0.43
N TRP A 548 -33.83 -19.89 1.54
CA TRP A 548 -34.57 -20.43 2.67
C TRP A 548 -35.46 -19.35 3.29
N PRO A 549 -36.80 -19.55 3.33
CA PRO A 549 -37.73 -18.56 3.87
C PRO A 549 -37.40 -18.10 5.29
N GLU A 550 -36.85 -18.99 6.10
CA GLU A 550 -36.45 -18.75 7.50
C GLU A 550 -35.34 -17.71 7.66
N PHE A 551 -34.55 -17.44 6.61
CA PHE A 551 -33.55 -16.36 6.64
C PHE A 551 -34.16 -14.96 6.51
N HIS A 552 -35.41 -14.86 6.07
CA HIS A 552 -36.09 -13.58 5.84
C HIS A 552 -35.29 -12.62 4.94
N THR A 553 -34.55 -13.17 3.99
CA THR A 553 -33.74 -12.42 3.03
C THR A 553 -34.64 -11.49 2.20
N ILE A 554 -34.20 -10.26 1.94
CA ILE A 554 -34.97 -9.29 1.12
C ILE A 554 -34.78 -9.53 -0.38
N THR A 555 -35.62 -8.89 -1.21
CA THR A 555 -35.44 -8.85 -2.66
C THR A 555 -34.24 -7.97 -3.04
N PRO A 556 -33.37 -8.38 -3.99
CA PRO A 556 -33.47 -9.59 -4.80
C PRO A 556 -32.87 -10.85 -4.17
N ASP A 557 -32.10 -10.74 -3.09
CA ASP A 557 -31.26 -11.82 -2.53
C ASP A 557 -32.00 -13.11 -2.13
N HIS A 558 -33.30 -13.06 -1.78
CA HIS A 558 -34.11 -14.28 -1.57
C HIS A 558 -34.36 -15.12 -2.84
N LEU A 559 -34.01 -14.59 -4.01
CA LEU A 559 -34.02 -15.28 -5.30
C LEU A 559 -32.65 -15.81 -5.70
N CYS A 560 -31.63 -15.55 -4.87
CA CYS A 560 -30.24 -15.79 -5.20
C CYS A 560 -29.78 -17.21 -4.84
N ILE A 561 -29.01 -17.79 -5.76
CA ILE A 561 -28.08 -18.88 -5.48
C ILE A 561 -26.72 -18.43 -6.01
N ASP A 562 -25.71 -18.36 -5.14
CA ASP A 562 -24.34 -18.14 -5.61
C ASP A 562 -23.68 -19.49 -5.88
N GLU A 563 -22.67 -19.48 -6.74
CA GLU A 563 -21.78 -20.63 -6.92
C GLU A 563 -20.34 -20.16 -6.86
N LEU A 564 -19.50 -20.91 -6.15
CA LEU A 564 -18.10 -20.57 -5.91
C LEU A 564 -17.16 -21.66 -6.47
N VAL A 565 -16.06 -21.20 -7.08
CA VAL A 565 -14.92 -22.03 -7.46
C VAL A 565 -13.61 -21.42 -6.96
N ARG A 566 -12.62 -22.27 -6.68
CA ARG A 566 -11.26 -21.87 -6.31
C ARG A 566 -10.44 -21.66 -7.58
N ILE A 567 -9.81 -20.50 -7.72
CA ILE A 567 -8.96 -20.17 -8.87
C ILE A 567 -7.49 -20.05 -8.49
N ALA A 568 -7.20 -19.83 -7.21
CA ALA A 568 -5.88 -19.94 -6.61
C ALA A 568 -6.02 -20.38 -5.15
N ASP A 569 -4.94 -20.78 -4.49
CA ASP A 569 -4.98 -21.01 -3.04
C ASP A 569 -5.37 -19.71 -2.34
N GLY A 570 -6.48 -19.73 -1.59
CA GLY A 570 -6.99 -18.54 -0.91
C GLY A 570 -7.70 -17.51 -1.80
N LEU A 571 -7.90 -17.79 -3.09
CA LEU A 571 -8.62 -16.90 -4.01
C LEU A 571 -9.72 -17.66 -4.76
N TYR A 572 -10.92 -17.10 -4.71
CA TYR A 572 -12.13 -17.71 -5.24
C TYR A 572 -12.87 -16.71 -6.12
N ILE A 573 -13.52 -17.23 -7.16
CA ILE A 573 -14.47 -16.47 -7.98
C ILE A 573 -15.85 -17.08 -7.80
N GLY A 574 -16.83 -16.22 -7.56
CA GLY A 574 -18.22 -16.58 -7.43
C GLY A 574 -19.06 -15.97 -8.54
N GLN A 575 -20.13 -16.66 -8.92
CA GLN A 575 -21.16 -16.11 -9.81
C GLN A 575 -22.48 -15.90 -9.05
N LEU A 576 -23.17 -14.81 -9.37
CA LEU A 576 -24.41 -14.36 -8.75
C LEU A 576 -25.59 -14.84 -9.62
N LEU A 577 -26.28 -15.91 -9.24
CA LEU A 577 -27.40 -16.44 -10.02
C LEU A 577 -28.74 -16.06 -9.39
N TYR A 578 -29.55 -15.28 -10.10
CA TYR A 578 -30.90 -14.95 -9.65
C TYR A 578 -31.96 -15.67 -10.49
N SER A 579 -32.97 -16.18 -9.79
CA SER A 579 -34.18 -16.70 -10.40
C SER A 579 -34.91 -15.58 -11.14
N THR A 580 -35.13 -15.76 -12.45
CA THR A 580 -35.90 -14.80 -13.26
C THR A 580 -37.40 -15.01 -13.16
N ARG A 581 -37.83 -16.02 -12.38
CA ARG A 581 -39.22 -16.35 -12.09
C ARG A 581 -39.58 -16.12 -10.61
N PRO A 582 -39.62 -14.86 -10.15
CA PRO A 582 -39.88 -14.54 -8.73
C PRO A 582 -41.28 -14.97 -8.26
N GLU A 583 -42.21 -15.23 -9.18
CA GLU A 583 -43.55 -15.73 -8.86
C GLU A 583 -43.58 -17.18 -8.35
N ILE A 584 -42.48 -17.92 -8.53
CA ILE A 584 -42.36 -19.31 -8.09
C ILE A 584 -41.66 -19.36 -6.73
N GLY A 585 -42.40 -19.81 -5.71
CA GLY A 585 -41.84 -20.07 -4.38
C GLY A 585 -40.69 -21.08 -4.39
N TYR A 586 -39.68 -20.81 -3.58
CA TYR A 586 -38.52 -21.70 -3.47
C TYR A 586 -38.91 -23.03 -2.84
N ASP A 587 -38.49 -24.12 -3.48
CA ASP A 587 -38.69 -25.50 -3.06
C ASP A 587 -37.44 -26.29 -3.49
N PRO A 588 -36.64 -26.76 -2.53
CA PRO A 588 -35.36 -27.41 -2.81
C PRO A 588 -35.51 -28.79 -3.49
N ALA A 589 -36.72 -29.35 -3.52
CA ALA A 589 -37.03 -30.62 -4.19
C ALA A 589 -37.39 -30.44 -5.68
N LYS A 590 -37.67 -29.21 -6.12
CA LYS A 590 -37.94 -28.93 -7.54
C LYS A 590 -36.64 -28.87 -8.34
N ASP A 591 -36.75 -29.22 -9.62
CA ASP A 591 -35.68 -29.01 -10.57
C ASP A 591 -35.31 -27.51 -10.63
N PRO A 592 -34.03 -27.15 -10.39
CA PRO A 592 -33.57 -25.77 -10.48
C PRO A 592 -33.92 -25.05 -11.79
N ALA A 593 -34.05 -25.79 -12.90
CA ALA A 593 -34.43 -25.24 -14.20
C ALA A 593 -35.80 -24.53 -14.20
N VAL A 594 -36.70 -24.92 -13.27
CA VAL A 594 -38.03 -24.29 -13.12
C VAL A 594 -37.92 -22.80 -12.79
N TYR A 595 -36.86 -22.37 -12.10
CA TYR A 595 -36.63 -20.99 -11.67
C TYR A 595 -35.98 -20.10 -12.72
N ALA A 596 -35.49 -20.68 -13.83
CA ALA A 596 -34.79 -19.99 -14.92
C ALA A 596 -33.72 -19.03 -14.39
N TYR A 597 -32.71 -19.57 -13.70
CA TYR A 597 -31.60 -18.78 -13.19
C TYR A 597 -30.77 -18.18 -14.32
N GLU A 598 -30.42 -16.90 -14.18
CA GLU A 598 -29.46 -16.22 -15.05
C GLU A 598 -28.30 -15.68 -14.22
N ASN A 599 -27.14 -15.46 -14.85
CA ASN A 599 -25.96 -14.87 -14.20
C ASN A 599 -26.02 -13.33 -14.24
N PHE A 600 -26.06 -12.72 -13.05
CA PHE A 600 -26.14 -11.28 -12.84
C PHE A 600 -24.78 -10.66 -12.48
N GLY A 601 -23.72 -11.44 -12.36
CA GLY A 601 -22.39 -10.93 -12.11
C GLY A 601 -21.43 -11.92 -11.47
N TYR A 602 -20.22 -11.43 -11.26
CA TYR A 602 -19.15 -12.16 -10.60
C TYR A 602 -18.62 -11.38 -9.40
N PHE A 603 -18.34 -12.10 -8.33
CA PHE A 603 -17.66 -11.60 -7.14
C PHE A 603 -16.40 -12.43 -6.86
N MET A 604 -15.55 -11.91 -5.99
CA MET A 604 -14.38 -12.61 -5.48
C MET A 604 -14.48 -12.74 -3.97
N LEU A 605 -13.94 -13.85 -3.47
CA LEU A 605 -13.61 -14.02 -2.07
C LEU A 605 -12.12 -14.30 -1.98
N MET A 606 -11.46 -13.69 -1.00
CA MET A 606 -10.01 -13.74 -0.90
C MET A 606 -9.54 -13.74 0.55
N ASP A 607 -8.47 -14.48 0.83
CA ASP A 607 -7.81 -14.41 2.14
C ASP A 607 -6.98 -13.11 2.29
N ASP A 608 -6.40 -12.91 3.47
CA ASP A 608 -5.68 -11.68 3.81
C ASP A 608 -4.52 -11.38 2.85
N ASP A 609 -3.82 -12.42 2.39
CA ASP A 609 -2.70 -12.26 1.46
C ASP A 609 -3.18 -11.70 0.12
N TRP A 610 -4.26 -12.27 -0.43
CA TRP A 610 -4.85 -11.80 -1.68
C TRP A 610 -5.56 -10.45 -1.53
N TYR A 611 -6.15 -10.20 -0.36
CA TYR A 611 -6.73 -8.89 -0.05
C TYR A 611 -5.65 -7.80 -0.05
N ALA A 612 -4.47 -8.08 0.52
CA ALA A 612 -3.33 -7.17 0.44
C ALA A 612 -2.86 -6.93 -1.01
N ILE A 613 -2.87 -7.96 -1.87
CA ILE A 613 -2.57 -7.79 -3.30
C ILE A 613 -3.61 -6.88 -3.97
N ARG A 614 -4.89 -7.12 -3.70
CA ARG A 614 -6.00 -6.34 -4.26
C ARG A 614 -5.86 -4.85 -3.91
N GLU A 615 -5.62 -4.54 -2.65
CA GLU A 615 -5.41 -3.16 -2.16
C GLU A 615 -4.16 -2.54 -2.78
N LEU A 616 -3.07 -3.32 -2.94
CA LEU A 616 -1.84 -2.84 -3.58
C LEU A 616 -2.07 -2.39 -5.03
N ILE A 617 -2.77 -3.20 -5.82
CA ILE A 617 -2.96 -2.95 -7.26
C ILE A 617 -4.14 -2.00 -7.56
N GLY A 618 -4.85 -1.56 -6.51
CA GLY A 618 -6.05 -0.73 -6.64
C GLY A 618 -7.18 -1.42 -7.40
N PHE A 619 -7.21 -2.75 -7.42
CA PHE A 619 -8.25 -3.49 -8.13
C PHE A 619 -9.49 -3.48 -7.30
N ASP A 620 -10.56 -2.88 -7.81
CA ASP A 620 -11.79 -2.78 -7.08
C ASP A 620 -11.46 -2.04 -5.74
N THR A 621 -11.03 -0.77 -5.77
CA THR A 621 -10.85 0.10 -4.57
C THR A 621 -11.28 1.55 -4.88
N ASP A 622 -11.42 2.40 -3.86
CA ASP A 622 -11.96 3.79 -3.93
C ASP A 622 -11.05 4.84 -4.62
N GLN A 623 -10.17 4.43 -5.55
CA GLN A 623 -9.26 5.35 -6.25
C GLN A 623 -9.99 6.30 -7.22
#